data_AF-A0A973SYG5-F1
#
_entry.id   AF-A0A973SYG5-F1
#
_cell.length_a   1.000
_cell.length_b   1.000
_cell.length_c   1.000
_cell.angle_alpha   90.00
_cell.angle_beta   90.00
_cell.angle_gamma   90.00
#
_symmetry.space_group_name_H-M   'P 1'
#
loop_
_entity.id
_entity.type
_entity.pdbx_description
1 polymer ?
#
loop_
_entity_poly.entity_id
_entity_poly.type
_entity_poly.pdbx_seq_one_letter_code
_entity_poly.pdbx_strand_id
1 'polypeptide(L)'
;METRELRYFVAVAEELHFGRAAQRLGIAQPPLSRAIGGLERRLGAALLERGNRGVTLTGAGAVLLREARAALDAVEAAERRTRRAALAATGRPAVVLAA
;
A
#
# COMPACT_ATOMS: atom_id res chain seq x y z
N MET A 1 3.34 3.16 12.09
CA MET A 1 3.33 2.60 10.73
C MET A 1 2.85 3.70 9.83
N GLU A 2 3.54 3.94 8.74
CA GLU A 2 3.16 4.95 7.76
C GLU A 2 2.45 4.30 6.57
N THR A 3 1.51 5.03 5.96
CA THR A 3 0.78 4.59 4.75
C THR A 3 1.73 4.21 3.61
N ARG A 4 2.90 4.86 3.53
CA ARG A 4 3.96 4.51 2.56
C ARG A 4 4.52 3.11 2.79
N GLU A 5 4.77 2.72 4.04
CA GLU A 5 5.26 1.38 4.39
C GLU A 5 4.23 0.31 4.02
N LEU A 6 2.94 0.59 4.24
CA LEU A 6 1.84 -0.30 3.82
C LEU A 6 1.80 -0.48 2.30
N ARG A 7 1.87 0.61 1.52
CA ARG A 7 1.91 0.55 0.05
C ARG A 7 3.10 -0.26 -0.45
N TYR A 8 4.26 -0.08 0.17
CA TYR A 8 5.47 -0.83 -0.15
C TYR A 8 5.32 -2.31 0.14
N PHE A 9 4.79 -2.66 1.31
CA PHE A 9 4.55 -4.05 1.67
C PHE A 9 3.53 -4.72 0.75
N VAL A 10 2.39 -4.07 0.49
CA VAL A 10 1.36 -4.59 -0.43
C VAL A 10 1.94 -4.85 -1.81
N ALA A 11 2.75 -3.92 -2.36
CA ALA A 11 3.40 -4.13 -3.65
C ALA A 11 4.31 -5.36 -3.64
N VAL A 12 5.13 -5.56 -2.61
CA VAL A 12 6.02 -6.74 -2.53
C VAL A 12 5.21 -8.03 -2.35
N ALA A 13 4.16 -8.00 -1.54
CA ALA A 13 3.30 -9.13 -1.25
C ALA A 13 2.48 -9.58 -2.47
N GLU A 14 2.07 -8.65 -3.33
CA GLU A 14 1.36 -8.94 -4.59
C GLU A 14 2.31 -9.42 -5.68
N GLU A 15 3.48 -8.80 -5.82
CA GLU A 15 4.45 -9.15 -6.86
C GLU A 15 5.25 -10.40 -6.53
N LEU A 16 5.36 -10.76 -5.24
CA LEU A 16 6.26 -11.80 -4.73
C LEU A 16 7.72 -11.63 -5.21
N HIS A 17 8.11 -10.38 -5.49
CA HIS A 17 9.40 -10.03 -6.07
C HIS A 17 9.74 -8.55 -5.84
N PHE A 18 10.86 -8.29 -5.15
CA PHE A 18 11.28 -6.92 -4.81
C PHE A 18 11.56 -6.03 -6.03
N GLY A 19 12.23 -6.56 -7.06
CA GLY A 19 12.49 -5.82 -8.31
C GLY A 19 11.21 -5.35 -9.03
N ARG A 20 10.28 -6.26 -9.31
CA ARG A 20 8.97 -5.91 -9.90
C ARG A 20 8.16 -4.95 -9.03
N ALA A 21 8.15 -5.16 -7.72
CA ALA A 21 7.49 -4.23 -6.79
C ALA A 21 8.12 -2.83 -6.83
N ALA A 22 9.44 -2.73 -6.85
CA ALA A 22 10.16 -1.47 -6.95
C ALA A 22 9.86 -0.76 -8.28
N GLN A 23 9.84 -1.51 -9.39
CA GLN A 23 9.46 -1.00 -10.71
C GLN A 23 8.03 -0.46 -10.72
N ARG A 24 7.06 -1.22 -10.17
CA ARG A 24 5.65 -0.79 -10.04
C ARG A 24 5.50 0.47 -9.19
N LEU A 25 6.35 0.63 -8.17
CA LEU A 25 6.37 1.79 -7.29
C LEU A 25 7.18 2.98 -7.84
N GLY A 26 7.87 2.82 -8.97
CA GLY A 26 8.72 3.86 -9.55
C GLY A 26 9.94 4.23 -8.67
N ILE A 27 10.46 3.27 -7.89
CA ILE A 27 11.61 3.48 -6.99
C ILE A 27 12.70 2.44 -7.24
N ALA A 28 13.91 2.73 -6.74
CA ALA A 28 14.96 1.73 -6.72
C ALA A 28 14.65 0.61 -5.69
N GLN A 29 15.14 -0.61 -5.94
CA GLN A 29 14.95 -1.75 -5.04
C GLN A 29 15.58 -1.57 -3.64
N PRO A 30 16.81 -1.04 -3.47
CA PRO A 30 17.43 -0.92 -2.14
C PRO A 30 16.60 -0.17 -1.07
N PRO A 31 15.99 1.00 -1.35
CA PRO A 31 15.13 1.65 -0.36
C PRO A 31 13.86 0.85 -0.05
N LEU A 32 13.29 0.12 -1.03
CA LEU A 32 12.15 -0.76 -0.78
C LEU A 32 12.53 -1.87 0.21
N SER A 33 13.63 -2.59 -0.05
CA SER A 33 14.10 -3.66 0.83
C SER A 33 14.41 -3.17 2.24
N ARG A 34 15.00 -1.96 2.38
CA ARG A 34 15.25 -1.35 3.69
C ARG A 34 13.96 -0.99 4.43
N ALA A 35 12.98 -0.44 3.73
CA ALA A 35 11.69 -0.08 4.31
C ALA A 35 10.94 -1.33 4.81
N ILE A 36 10.91 -2.41 4.02
CA ILE A 36 10.30 -3.67 4.44
C ILE A 36 11.02 -4.27 5.64
N GLY A 37 12.36 -4.33 5.64
CA GLY A 37 13.10 -4.82 6.80
C GLY A 37 12.90 -3.95 8.05
N GLY A 38 12.73 -2.63 7.89
CA GLY A 38 12.37 -1.72 8.98
C GLY A 38 10.97 -1.99 9.54
N LEU A 39 10.01 -2.25 8.65
CA LEU A 39 8.65 -2.62 9.02
C LEU A 39 8.62 -3.94 9.80
N GLU A 40 9.31 -4.98 9.32
CA GLU A 40 9.43 -6.28 9.99
C GLU A 40 10.04 -6.16 11.39
N ARG A 41 11.15 -5.40 11.53
CA ARG A 41 11.77 -5.14 12.84
C ARG A 41 10.83 -4.43 13.80
N ARG A 42 10.12 -3.41 13.33
CA ARG A 42 9.21 -2.61 14.16
C ARG A 42 7.97 -3.41 14.60
N LEU A 43 7.54 -4.38 13.81
CA LEU A 43 6.45 -5.29 14.16
C LEU A 43 6.92 -6.52 14.95
N GLY A 44 8.23 -6.77 15.04
CA GLY A 44 8.78 -7.96 15.69
C GLY A 44 8.41 -9.27 14.97
N ALA A 45 8.09 -9.20 13.68
CA ALA A 45 7.61 -10.34 12.91
C ALA A 45 8.20 -10.34 11.49
N ALA A 46 8.63 -11.51 11.04
CA ALA A 46 8.94 -11.74 9.63
C ALA A 46 7.61 -11.76 8.84
N LEU A 47 7.51 -10.90 7.84
CA LEU A 47 6.34 -10.80 6.98
C LEU A 47 6.56 -11.57 5.66
N LEU A 48 7.83 -11.72 5.27
CA LEU A 48 8.23 -12.36 4.03
C LEU A 48 9.37 -13.35 4.27
N GLU A 49 9.28 -14.50 3.61
CA GLU A 49 10.39 -15.42 3.47
C GLU A 49 11.09 -15.17 2.12
N ARG A 50 12.42 -15.10 2.15
CA ARG A 50 13.24 -14.89 0.95
C ARG A 50 14.05 -16.15 0.69
N GLY A 51 13.94 -16.70 -0.51
CA GLY A 51 14.70 -17.88 -0.91
C GLY A 51 15.05 -17.89 -2.40
N ASN A 52 15.70 -18.98 -2.84
CA ASN A 52 16.14 -19.14 -4.23
C ASN A 52 14.98 -19.11 -5.25
N ARG A 53 13.75 -19.38 -4.80
CA ARG A 53 12.53 -19.38 -5.63
C ARG A 53 11.79 -18.04 -5.63
N GLY A 54 12.33 -17.02 -4.95
CA GLY A 54 11.70 -15.70 -4.83
C GLY A 54 11.22 -15.41 -3.41
N VAL A 55 10.14 -14.64 -3.31
CA VAL A 55 9.57 -14.17 -2.05
C VAL A 55 8.24 -14.86 -1.79
N THR A 56 7.98 -15.28 -0.56
CA THR A 56 6.69 -15.82 -0.10
C THR A 56 6.20 -15.08 1.13
N LEU A 57 4.89 -15.07 1.37
CA LEU A 57 4.30 -14.50 2.57
C LEU A 57 4.40 -15.49 3.73
N THR A 58 4.75 -14.99 4.91
CA THR A 58 4.53 -15.73 6.16
C THR A 58 3.05 -15.65 6.56
N GLY A 59 2.66 -16.38 7.61
CA GLY A 59 1.33 -16.21 8.22
C GLY A 59 1.07 -14.78 8.70
N ALA A 60 2.08 -14.13 9.32
CA ALA A 60 1.99 -12.73 9.72
C ALA A 60 1.89 -11.78 8.52
N GLY A 61 2.63 -12.07 7.45
CA GLY A 61 2.55 -11.34 6.18
C GLY A 61 1.17 -11.40 5.55
N ALA A 62 0.54 -12.58 5.54
CA ALA A 62 -0.81 -12.76 5.01
C ALA A 62 -1.86 -11.95 5.79
N VAL A 63 -1.75 -11.92 7.13
CA VAL A 63 -2.60 -11.05 7.97
C VAL A 63 -2.37 -9.60 7.62
N LEU A 64 -1.10 -9.14 7.61
CA LEU A 64 -0.80 -7.75 7.31
C LEU A 64 -1.26 -7.34 5.92
N LEU A 65 -1.22 -8.22 4.92
CA LEU A 65 -1.66 -7.90 3.55
C LEU A 65 -3.15 -7.55 3.52
N ARG A 66 -3.97 -8.35 4.22
CA ARG A 66 -5.41 -8.09 4.33
C ARG A 66 -5.68 -6.76 5.04
N GLU A 67 -5.06 -6.56 6.20
CA GLU A 67 -5.27 -5.34 7.00
C GLU A 67 -4.73 -4.08 6.29
N ALA A 68 -3.58 -4.19 5.61
CA ALA A 68 -2.98 -3.09 4.87
C ALA A 68 -3.87 -2.63 3.71
N ARG A 69 -4.48 -3.55 2.96
CA ARG A 69 -5.43 -3.21 1.89
C ARG A 69 -6.63 -2.45 2.45
N ALA A 70 -7.26 -2.98 3.50
CA ALA A 70 -8.39 -2.32 4.14
C ALA A 70 -8.04 -0.91 4.67
N ALA A 71 -6.86 -0.75 5.28
CA ALA A 71 -6.40 0.55 5.76
C ALA A 71 -6.15 1.54 4.61
N LEU A 72 -5.52 1.11 3.51
CA LEU A 72 -5.28 1.94 2.34
C LEU A 72 -6.58 2.38 1.68
N ASP A 73 -7.55 1.47 1.55
CA ASP A 73 -8.87 1.78 1.01
C ASP A 73 -9.63 2.78 1.88
N ALA A 74 -9.52 2.65 3.21
CA ALA A 74 -10.14 3.57 4.16
C ALA A 74 -9.54 4.99 4.05
N VAL A 75 -8.21 5.09 3.91
CA VAL A 75 -7.52 6.38 3.68
C VAL A 75 -7.99 7.01 2.38
N GLU A 76 -8.01 6.25 1.28
CA GLU A 76 -8.45 6.77 -0.02
C GLU A 76 -9.93 7.20 0.02
N ALA A 77 -10.78 6.43 0.69
CA ALA A 77 -12.18 6.77 0.87
C ALA A 77 -12.37 8.06 1.70
N ALA A 78 -11.58 8.26 2.75
CA ALA A 78 -11.59 9.49 3.53
C ALA A 78 -11.21 10.70 2.64
N GLU A 79 -10.11 10.60 1.88
CA GLU A 79 -9.70 11.67 0.96
C GLU A 79 -10.76 12.00 -0.09
N ARG A 80 -11.39 10.98 -0.69
CA ARG A 80 -12.47 11.18 -1.67
C ARG A 80 -13.68 11.86 -1.04
N ARG A 81 -14.12 11.41 0.13
CA ARG A 81 -15.29 11.99 0.84
C ARG A 81 -15.03 13.44 1.23
N THR A 82 -13.86 13.75 1.78
CA THR A 82 -13.49 15.12 2.15
C THR A 82 -13.44 16.04 0.94
N ARG A 83 -12.84 15.61 -0.18
CA ARG A 83 -12.85 16.39 -1.43
C ARG A 83 -14.27 16.66 -1.94
N ARG A 84 -15.15 15.66 -1.91
CA ARG A 84 -16.56 15.82 -2.32
C ARG A 84 -17.30 16.82 -1.43
N ALA A 85 -17.11 16.75 -0.11
CA ALA A 85 -17.72 17.68 0.83
C ALA A 85 -17.25 19.12 0.60
N ALA A 86 -15.95 19.33 0.34
CA ALA A 86 -15.40 20.64 0.01
C ALA A 86 -15.98 21.23 -1.28
N LEU A 87 -16.15 20.42 -2.33
CA LEU A 87 -16.76 20.87 -3.59
C LEU A 87 -18.25 21.20 -3.45
N ALA A 88 -18.98 20.46 -2.60
CA ALA A 88 -20.38 20.76 -2.31
C ALA A 88 -20.54 22.08 -1.53
N ALA A 89 -19.61 22.37 -0.62
CA ALA A 89 -19.62 23.60 0.17
C ALA A 89 -19.33 24.88 -0.65
N THR A 90 -18.69 24.78 -1.82
CA THR A 90 -18.37 25.93 -2.68
C THR A 90 -19.47 26.30 -3.69
N GLY A 91 -20.63 25.63 -3.66
CA GLY A 91 -21.83 26.09 -4.37
C GLY A 91 -21.83 25.94 -5.90
N ARG A 92 -20.86 25.23 -6.50
CA ARG A 92 -20.89 24.90 -7.95
C ARG A 92 -21.49 23.50 -8.14
N PRO A 93 -22.79 23.36 -8.50
CA PRO A 93 -23.30 22.08 -8.94
C PRO A 93 -22.52 21.67 -10.20
N ALA A 94 -21.85 20.52 -10.14
CA ALA A 94 -21.32 19.88 -11.33
C ALA A 94 -22.52 19.41 -12.16
N VAL A 95 -22.99 20.28 -13.06
CA VAL A 95 -23.98 19.91 -14.07
C VAL A 95 -23.29 18.93 -15.00
N VAL A 96 -23.50 17.63 -14.76
CA VAL A 96 -23.23 16.60 -15.76
C VAL A 96 -24.41 16.64 -16.72
N LEU A 97 -24.25 17.33 -17.85
CA LEU A 97 -25.12 17.17 -19.00
C LEU A 97 -24.90 15.76 -19.55
N ALA A 98 -25.88 14.88 -19.30
CA ALA A 98 -26.06 13.68 -20.11
C ALA A 98 -26.63 14.12 -21.46
N ALA A 99 -25.92 13.78 -22.54
CA ALA A 99 -26.39 13.83 -23.91
C ALA A 99 -26.46 12.40 -24.44
#